data_AF-A0A380P2L8-F1
#
_entry.id   AF-A0A380P2L8-F1
#
_cell.length_a   1.000
_cell.length_b   1.000
_cell.length_c   1.000
_cell.angle_alpha   90.00
_cell.angle_beta   90.00
_cell.angle_gamma   90.00
#
_symmetry.space_group_name_H-M   'P 1'
#
loop_
_entity.id
_entity.type
_entity.pdbx_description
1 polymer ?
#
loop_
_entity_poly.entity_id
_entity_poly.type
_entity_poly.pdbx_seq_one_letter_code
_entity_poly.pdbx_strand_id
1 'polypeptide(L)'
;MTIQDIFVANRHYTVTGTGYVPNGHFELAGQTVQAQTDSELAKLLTMGLFANDTVLSEEETGWVVNGEPTDAAFITAYYKGFGTTEPQVTEIDRIPFDSDYRYIAKLIENKQGERIAAIKGAPDVMFDLVAEGNQHFDREYWTDRARSLAQVGKRVIAVGYMDMLGDAETIDTVNIAAQGIKFLGLVGITDPPRPEVIQAIREMRVAGIKVK
;
A
#
# COMPACT_ATOMS: atom_id res chain seq x y z
N MET A 1 -1.44 12.49 -0.20
CA MET A 1 -0.97 11.32 0.59
C MET A 1 0.33 10.79 0.02
N THR A 2 1.26 10.30 0.84
CA THR A 2 2.56 9.74 0.37
C THR A 2 3.02 8.61 1.29
N ILE A 3 3.42 7.46 0.73
CA ILE A 3 4.10 6.40 1.49
C ILE A 3 5.48 6.93 1.92
N GLN A 4 5.75 6.91 3.22
CA GLN A 4 7.03 7.32 3.80
C GLN A 4 7.72 6.20 4.57
N ASP A 5 6.97 5.18 5.00
CA ASP A 5 7.47 4.06 5.77
C ASP A 5 7.03 2.76 5.12
N ILE A 6 7.94 1.79 5.01
CA ILE A 6 7.63 0.43 4.55
C ILE A 6 8.31 -0.55 5.49
N PHE A 7 7.56 -1.50 6.04
CA PHE A 7 8.10 -2.62 6.80
C PHE A 7 7.94 -3.91 6.01
N VAL A 8 9.05 -4.63 5.80
CA VAL A 8 9.09 -5.93 5.13
C VAL A 8 10.00 -6.84 5.94
N ALA A 9 9.52 -8.02 6.32
CA ALA A 9 10.20 -8.92 7.26
C ALA A 9 10.70 -8.16 8.53
N ASN A 10 12.02 -8.09 8.73
CA ASN A 10 12.66 -7.37 9.83
C ASN A 10 13.24 -6.00 9.45
N ARG A 11 12.91 -5.50 8.26
CA ARG A 11 13.49 -4.29 7.67
C ARG A 11 12.47 -3.16 7.66
N HIS A 12 12.96 -1.95 7.92
CA HIS A 12 12.20 -0.71 7.84
C HIS A 12 12.87 0.20 6.82
N TYR A 13 12.13 0.52 5.76
CA TYR A 13 12.54 1.45 4.73
C TYR A 13 11.86 2.78 4.94
N THR A 14 12.62 3.85 4.76
CA THR A 14 12.09 5.20 4.59
C THR A 14 12.03 5.54 3.11
N VAL A 15 10.95 6.23 2.71
CA VAL A 15 10.72 6.64 1.33
C VAL A 15 10.76 8.16 1.26
N THR A 16 11.69 8.70 0.47
CA THR A 16 11.85 10.15 0.30
C THR A 16 10.86 10.70 -0.74
N GLY A 17 10.75 12.03 -0.80
CA GLY A 17 9.82 12.72 -1.69
C GLY A 17 8.40 12.85 -1.12
N THR A 18 7.62 13.77 -1.69
CA THR A 18 6.28 14.13 -1.22
C THR A 18 5.32 14.34 -2.38
N GLY A 19 4.02 14.13 -2.16
CA GLY A 19 3.01 14.25 -3.20
C GLY A 19 3.04 13.07 -4.17
N TYR A 20 2.55 13.30 -5.39
CA TYR A 20 2.41 12.28 -6.44
C TYR A 20 3.48 12.35 -7.53
N VAL A 21 4.36 13.36 -7.49
CA VAL A 21 5.54 13.38 -8.35
C VAL A 21 6.45 12.23 -7.91
N PRO A 22 6.77 11.26 -8.79
CA PRO A 22 7.51 10.06 -8.42
C PRO A 22 9.02 10.29 -8.30
N ASN A 23 9.41 11.45 -7.77
CA ASN A 23 10.79 11.76 -7.40
C ASN A 23 11.05 11.33 -5.96
N GLY A 24 12.13 10.58 -5.76
CA GLY A 24 12.53 10.08 -4.46
C GLY A 24 13.23 8.72 -4.59
N HIS A 25 13.60 8.17 -3.45
CA HIS A 25 14.32 6.92 -3.33
C HIS A 25 13.96 6.22 -2.02
N PHE A 26 14.36 4.96 -1.92
CA PHE A 26 14.21 4.15 -0.73
C PHE A 26 15.51 4.17 0.06
N GLU A 27 15.41 4.23 1.37
CA GLU A 27 16.56 4.13 2.27
C GLU A 27 16.35 3.00 3.27
N LEU A 28 17.40 2.24 3.53
CA LEU A 28 17.47 1.24 4.59
C LEU A 28 18.61 1.63 5.53
N ALA A 29 18.30 1.86 6.81
CA ALA A 29 19.27 2.35 7.79
C ALA A 29 20.03 3.61 7.33
N GLY A 30 19.34 4.52 6.63
CA GLY A 30 19.90 5.78 6.11
C GLY A 30 20.75 5.64 4.85
N GLN A 31 20.84 4.44 4.26
CA GLN A 31 21.54 4.22 2.99
C GLN A 31 20.54 4.01 1.86
N THR A 32 20.76 4.69 0.74
CA THR A 32 19.92 4.51 -0.46
C THR A 32 20.01 3.08 -0.98
N VAL A 33 18.85 2.48 -1.24
CA VAL A 33 18.72 1.14 -1.80
C VAL A 33 17.92 1.17 -3.11
N GLN A 34 18.24 0.24 -4.01
CA GLN A 34 17.49 0.06 -5.25
C GLN A 34 16.36 -0.95 -5.01
N ALA A 35 15.11 -0.55 -5.24
CA ALA A 35 13.96 -1.43 -5.03
C ALA A 35 14.03 -2.70 -5.88
N GLN A 36 14.64 -2.62 -7.07
CA GLN A 36 14.77 -3.74 -8.02
C GLN A 36 15.69 -4.85 -7.53
N THR A 37 16.67 -4.54 -6.68
CA THR A 37 17.64 -5.54 -6.19
C THR A 37 17.16 -6.23 -4.91
N ASP A 38 16.07 -5.75 -4.31
CA ASP A 38 15.47 -6.27 -3.11
C ASP A 38 14.13 -6.95 -3.42
N SER A 39 14.15 -8.27 -3.58
CA SER A 39 12.99 -9.04 -4.03
C SER A 39 11.74 -8.88 -3.16
N GLU A 40 11.89 -8.69 -1.84
CA GLU A 40 10.74 -8.56 -0.96
C GLU A 40 10.13 -7.16 -1.03
N LEU A 41 10.96 -6.11 -1.08
CA LEU A 41 10.50 -4.73 -1.31
C LEU A 41 9.84 -4.59 -2.69
N ALA A 42 10.47 -5.15 -3.72
CA ALA A 42 9.93 -5.20 -5.06
C ALA A 42 8.54 -5.86 -5.07
N LYS A 43 8.40 -7.02 -4.43
CA LYS A 43 7.13 -7.74 -4.38
C LYS A 43 6.04 -6.95 -3.65
N LEU A 44 6.37 -6.30 -2.52
CA LEU A 44 5.42 -5.45 -1.80
C LEU A 44 4.93 -4.28 -2.68
N LEU A 45 5.85 -3.58 -3.34
CA LEU A 45 5.53 -2.45 -4.21
C LEU A 45 4.66 -2.88 -5.39
N THR A 46 5.01 -4.01 -6.04
CA THR A 46 4.26 -4.56 -7.17
C THR A 46 2.86 -5.04 -6.75
N MET A 47 2.71 -5.73 -5.62
CA MET A 47 1.37 -6.15 -5.15
C MET A 47 0.52 -4.95 -4.72
N GLY A 48 1.14 -3.93 -4.11
CA GLY A 48 0.45 -2.67 -3.78
C GLY A 48 0.01 -1.88 -5.02
N LEU A 49 0.78 -1.95 -6.12
CA LEU A 49 0.41 -1.43 -7.43
C LEU A 49 -0.77 -2.21 -8.02
N PHE A 50 -0.73 -3.53 -8.02
CA PHE A 50 -1.78 -4.34 -8.64
C PHE A 50 -3.10 -4.32 -7.87
N ALA A 51 -3.07 -4.29 -6.53
CA ALA A 51 -4.27 -4.20 -5.72
C ALA A 51 -4.79 -2.74 -5.69
N ASN A 52 -5.18 -2.17 -6.84
CA ASN A 52 -5.41 -0.73 -6.99
C ASN A 52 -6.46 -0.40 -8.03
N ASP A 53 -7.37 0.54 -7.75
CA ASP A 53 -8.43 1.01 -8.67
C ASP A 53 -8.22 2.45 -9.14
N THR A 54 -7.02 3.00 -8.95
CA THR A 54 -6.67 4.39 -9.28
C THR A 54 -5.77 4.48 -10.48
N VAL A 55 -5.93 5.55 -11.25
CA VAL A 55 -5.02 5.93 -12.32
C VAL A 55 -4.24 7.17 -11.89
N LEU A 56 -2.92 7.10 -12.07
CA LEU A 56 -2.01 8.22 -11.87
C LEU A 56 -1.37 8.58 -13.22
N SER A 57 -1.77 9.72 -13.79
CA SER A 57 -1.30 10.21 -15.09
C SER A 57 -0.42 11.43 -14.95
N GLU A 58 0.59 11.53 -15.81
CA GLU A 58 1.36 12.77 -16.00
C GLU A 58 0.70 13.60 -17.11
N GLU A 59 0.25 14.79 -16.76
CA GLU A 59 -0.34 15.77 -17.68
C GLU A 59 0.52 17.05 -17.72
N GLU A 60 0.24 17.97 -18.65
CA GLU A 60 0.98 19.25 -18.76
C GLU A 60 0.98 20.07 -17.45
N THR A 61 -0.07 19.93 -16.65
CA THR A 61 -0.25 20.65 -15.38
C THR A 61 0.36 19.91 -14.17
N GLY A 62 0.89 18.71 -14.39
CA GLY A 62 1.50 17.86 -13.37
C GLY A 62 0.85 16.50 -13.24
N TRP A 63 1.11 15.84 -12.11
CA TRP A 63 0.61 14.51 -11.82
C TRP A 63 -0.84 14.55 -11.31
N VAL A 64 -1.75 13.93 -12.07
CA VAL A 64 -3.19 13.90 -11.81
C VAL A 64 -3.61 12.54 -11.30
N VAL A 65 -4.37 12.54 -10.21
CA VAL A 65 -4.94 11.33 -9.60
C VAL A 65 -6.41 11.23 -9.96
N ASN A 66 -6.78 10.11 -10.58
CA ASN A 66 -8.17 9.72 -10.78
C ASN A 66 -8.46 8.44 -10.00
N GLY A 67 -9.07 8.59 -8.83
CA GLY A 67 -9.32 7.52 -7.87
C GLY A 67 -8.95 7.93 -6.46
N GLU A 68 -8.52 6.96 -5.66
CA GLU A 68 -8.26 7.13 -4.24
C GLU A 68 -6.83 7.63 -3.95
N PRO A 69 -6.65 8.67 -3.11
CA PRO A 69 -5.33 9.15 -2.70
C PRO A 69 -4.41 8.08 -2.07
N THR A 70 -4.98 7.10 -1.37
CA THR A 70 -4.23 5.97 -0.78
C THR A 70 -3.61 5.13 -1.88
N ASP A 71 -4.39 4.84 -2.90
CA ASP A 71 -4.03 4.02 -4.05
C ASP A 71 -2.99 4.74 -4.91
N ALA A 72 -3.18 6.03 -5.18
CA ALA A 72 -2.17 6.85 -5.84
C ALA A 72 -0.81 6.81 -5.12
N ALA A 73 -0.80 6.78 -3.78
CA ALA A 73 0.44 6.69 -3.01
C ALA A 73 1.22 5.39 -3.27
N PHE A 74 0.52 4.26 -3.50
CA PHE A 74 1.15 3.00 -3.92
C PHE A 74 1.73 3.09 -5.33
N ILE A 75 1.00 3.68 -6.28
CA ILE A 75 1.50 3.87 -7.66
C ILE A 75 2.74 4.77 -7.65
N THR A 76 2.68 5.90 -6.94
CA THR A 76 3.83 6.81 -6.80
C THR A 76 5.03 6.12 -6.15
N ALA A 77 4.82 5.30 -5.11
CA ALA A 77 5.91 4.55 -4.49
C ALA A 77 6.53 3.54 -5.46
N TYR A 78 5.71 2.80 -6.21
CA TYR A 78 6.20 1.91 -7.26
C TYR A 78 7.02 2.67 -8.31
N TYR A 79 6.53 3.82 -8.80
CA TYR A 79 7.24 4.63 -9.80
C TYR A 79 8.60 5.17 -9.34
N LYS A 80 8.77 5.51 -8.05
CA LYS A 80 10.08 5.88 -7.49
C LYS A 80 11.10 4.75 -7.59
N GLY A 81 10.62 3.50 -7.53
CA GLY A 81 11.45 2.31 -7.64
C GLY A 81 11.70 1.94 -9.09
N PHE A 82 10.65 1.77 -9.88
CA PHE A 82 10.67 1.04 -11.15
C PHE A 82 10.47 1.93 -12.39
N GLY A 83 10.25 3.23 -12.20
CA GLY A 83 9.81 4.14 -13.26
C GLY A 83 8.32 4.00 -13.56
N THR A 84 7.84 4.78 -14.53
CA THR A 84 6.41 4.95 -14.84
C THR A 84 5.84 3.86 -15.75
N THR A 85 6.67 2.91 -16.18
CA THR A 85 6.22 1.78 -17.00
C THR A 85 5.73 0.66 -16.10
N GLU A 86 4.42 0.48 -16.04
CA GLU A 86 3.79 -0.58 -15.25
C GLU A 86 3.94 -1.97 -15.92
N PRO A 87 4.07 -3.04 -15.11
CA PRO A 87 4.04 -4.40 -15.64
C PRO A 87 2.71 -4.67 -16.33
N GLN A 88 2.77 -5.27 -17.53
CA GLN A 88 1.57 -5.62 -18.27
C GLN A 88 0.94 -6.89 -17.68
N VAL A 89 -0.27 -6.75 -17.17
CA VAL A 89 -1.08 -7.83 -16.59
C VAL A 89 -2.52 -7.69 -17.06
N THR A 90 -3.25 -8.80 -17.08
CA THR A 90 -4.69 -8.82 -17.36
C THR A 90 -5.44 -8.93 -16.04
N GLU A 91 -6.34 -8.00 -15.76
CA GLU A 91 -7.29 -8.13 -14.65
C GLU A 91 -8.34 -9.17 -15.03
N ILE A 92 -8.45 -10.24 -14.24
CA ILE A 92 -9.40 -11.34 -14.45
C ILE A 92 -10.67 -11.11 -13.65
N ASP A 93 -10.51 -10.76 -12.37
CA ASP A 93 -11.62 -10.50 -11.44
C ASP A 93 -11.15 -9.60 -10.28
N ARG A 94 -12.09 -9.03 -9.53
CA ARG A 94 -11.76 -8.14 -8.40
C ARG A 94 -12.78 -8.23 -7.27
N ILE A 95 -12.30 -8.01 -6.05
CA ILE A 95 -13.11 -7.64 -4.90
C ILE A 95 -12.86 -6.15 -4.64
N PRO A 96 -13.81 -5.27 -4.97
CA PRO A 96 -13.67 -3.84 -4.68
C PRO A 96 -13.58 -3.63 -3.17
N PHE A 97 -13.02 -2.50 -2.76
CA PHE A 97 -13.01 -2.15 -1.34
C PHE A 97 -14.44 -2.02 -0.80
N ASP A 98 -14.71 -2.71 0.30
CA ASP A 98 -15.95 -2.59 1.08
C ASP A 98 -15.59 -2.36 2.56
N SER A 99 -16.37 -1.55 3.26
CA SER A 99 -16.16 -1.29 4.69
C SER A 99 -16.34 -2.52 5.58
N ASP A 100 -17.10 -3.53 5.13
CA ASP A 100 -17.33 -4.76 5.87
C ASP A 100 -16.06 -5.63 5.89
N TYR A 101 -15.36 -5.71 4.77
CA TYR A 101 -14.13 -6.51 4.63
C TYR A 101 -12.85 -5.69 4.85
N ARG A 102 -12.88 -4.37 4.63
CA ARG A 102 -11.75 -3.42 4.83
C ARG A 102 -10.47 -3.76 4.05
N TYR A 103 -10.59 -4.48 2.94
CA TYR A 103 -9.51 -4.71 1.98
C TYR A 103 -10.02 -4.68 0.55
N ILE A 104 -9.11 -4.49 -0.40
CA ILE A 104 -9.32 -4.67 -1.84
C ILE A 104 -8.48 -5.86 -2.31
N ALA A 105 -9.00 -6.62 -3.27
CA ALA A 105 -8.25 -7.68 -3.94
C ALA A 105 -8.42 -7.62 -5.46
N LYS A 106 -7.35 -7.90 -6.20
CA LYS A 106 -7.40 -8.05 -7.66
C LYS A 106 -6.75 -9.35 -8.09
N LEU A 107 -7.49 -10.15 -8.84
CA LEU A 107 -6.97 -11.33 -9.52
C LEU A 107 -6.39 -10.89 -10.86
N ILE A 108 -5.09 -11.10 -11.03
CA ILE A 108 -4.37 -10.71 -12.24
C ILE A 108 -3.62 -11.89 -12.83
N GLU A 109 -3.51 -11.90 -14.16
CA GLU A 109 -2.72 -12.85 -14.93
C GLU A 109 -1.54 -12.12 -15.58
N ASN A 110 -0.33 -12.67 -15.43
CA ASN A 110 0.86 -12.13 -16.09
C ASN A 110 1.03 -12.71 -17.52
N LYS A 111 2.01 -12.21 -18.26
CA LYS A 111 2.27 -12.68 -19.64
C LYS A 111 2.64 -14.17 -19.76
N GLN A 112 3.03 -14.80 -18.66
CA GLN A 112 3.37 -16.22 -18.58
C GLN A 112 2.15 -17.09 -18.26
N GLY A 113 0.97 -16.49 -18.06
CA GLY A 113 -0.25 -17.20 -17.66
C GLY A 113 -0.30 -17.54 -16.17
N GLU A 114 0.58 -16.96 -15.35
CA GLU A 114 0.56 -17.16 -13.90
C GLU A 114 -0.47 -16.20 -13.28
N ARG A 115 -1.34 -16.74 -12.43
CA ARG A 115 -2.39 -15.98 -11.75
C ARG A 115 -2.03 -15.73 -10.29
N ILE A 116 -2.27 -14.50 -9.84
CA ILE A 116 -2.03 -14.07 -8.47
C ILE A 116 -3.14 -13.11 -8.04
N ALA A 117 -3.59 -13.25 -6.80
CA ALA A 117 -4.44 -12.27 -6.17
C ALA A 117 -3.57 -11.28 -5.38
N ALA A 118 -3.53 -10.02 -5.82
CA ALA A 118 -2.90 -8.95 -5.07
C ALA A 118 -3.91 -8.35 -4.08
N ILE A 119 -3.51 -8.17 -2.81
CA ILE A 119 -4.44 -7.78 -1.74
C ILE A 119 -3.81 -6.70 -0.87
N LYS A 120 -4.57 -5.65 -0.56
CA LYS A 120 -4.17 -4.67 0.46
C LYS A 120 -5.36 -4.18 1.28
N GLY A 121 -5.14 -3.87 2.55
CA GLY A 121 -6.23 -3.51 3.44
C GLY A 121 -5.80 -3.11 4.85
N ALA A 122 -6.80 -3.02 5.73
CA ALA A 122 -6.60 -2.71 7.14
C ALA A 122 -5.71 -3.78 7.81
N PRO A 123 -4.69 -3.39 8.60
CA PRO A 123 -3.75 -4.35 9.18
C PRO A 123 -4.41 -5.45 10.02
N ASP A 124 -5.40 -5.10 10.84
CA ASP A 124 -6.08 -6.06 11.72
C ASP A 124 -6.81 -7.16 10.94
N VAL A 125 -7.54 -6.81 9.88
CA VAL A 125 -8.19 -7.80 9.00
C VAL A 125 -7.16 -8.64 8.26
N MET A 126 -6.16 -8.00 7.68
CA MET A 126 -5.13 -8.71 6.92
C MET A 126 -4.37 -9.70 7.82
N PHE A 127 -4.13 -9.36 9.08
CA PHE A 127 -3.47 -10.27 10.04
C PHE A 127 -4.33 -11.49 10.38
N ASP A 128 -5.66 -11.34 10.46
CA ASP A 128 -6.57 -12.48 10.62
C ASP A 128 -6.46 -13.45 9.43
N LEU A 129 -6.47 -12.91 8.19
CA LEU A 129 -6.32 -13.70 6.97
C LEU A 129 -4.96 -14.40 6.89
N VAL A 130 -3.89 -13.74 7.33
CA VAL A 130 -2.55 -14.35 7.33
C VAL A 130 -2.46 -15.49 8.36
N ALA A 131 -3.04 -15.31 9.54
CA ALA A 131 -3.01 -16.31 10.60
C ALA A 131 -3.70 -17.63 10.19
N GLU A 132 -4.70 -17.55 9.31
CA GLU A 132 -5.37 -18.73 8.77
C GLU A 132 -4.45 -19.58 7.88
N GLY A 133 -3.66 -18.93 7.01
CA GLY A 133 -2.71 -19.60 6.13
C GLY A 133 -1.33 -19.86 6.76
N ASN A 134 -1.02 -19.25 7.90
CA ASN A 134 0.28 -19.34 8.56
C ASN A 134 0.15 -19.25 10.09
N GLN A 135 0.14 -20.42 10.74
CA GLN A 135 0.07 -20.52 12.21
C GLN A 135 1.29 -19.95 12.95
N HIS A 136 2.42 -19.74 12.26
CA HIS A 136 3.63 -19.15 12.83
C HIS A 136 3.71 -17.63 12.59
N PHE A 137 2.62 -17.00 12.15
CA PHE A 137 2.58 -15.56 11.95
C PHE A 137 2.74 -14.82 13.29
N ASP A 138 3.81 -14.05 13.41
CA ASP A 138 4.06 -13.22 14.59
C ASP A 138 3.18 -11.97 14.58
N ARG A 139 1.92 -12.16 15.00
CA ARG A 139 0.91 -11.10 15.01
C ARG A 139 1.27 -9.94 15.92
N GLU A 140 1.87 -10.22 17.08
CA GLU A 140 2.24 -9.19 18.05
C GLU A 140 3.30 -8.25 17.47
N TYR A 141 4.36 -8.82 16.87
CA TYR A 141 5.41 -8.09 16.18
C TYR A 141 4.87 -7.12 15.11
N TRP A 142 3.90 -7.55 14.31
CA TRP A 142 3.31 -6.71 13.25
C TRP A 142 2.30 -5.70 13.79
N THR A 143 1.56 -6.06 14.83
CA THR A 143 0.64 -5.16 15.54
C THR A 143 1.39 -3.98 16.16
N ASP A 144 2.56 -4.23 16.76
CA ASP A 144 3.36 -3.17 17.35
C ASP A 144 3.93 -2.20 16.31
N ARG A 145 4.30 -2.69 15.12
CA ARG A 145 4.71 -1.83 13.98
C ARG A 145 3.56 -1.01 13.42
N ALA A 146 2.39 -1.63 13.27
CA ALA A 146 1.20 -0.89 12.87
C ALA A 146 0.87 0.20 13.90
N ARG A 147 0.97 -0.11 15.19
CA ARG A 147 0.75 0.85 16.28
C ARG A 147 1.78 1.97 16.26
N SER A 148 3.06 1.69 16.07
CA SER A 148 4.11 2.72 16.07
C SER A 148 3.93 3.74 14.94
N LEU A 149 3.55 3.28 13.73
CA LEU A 149 3.20 4.15 12.62
C LEU A 149 1.94 4.97 12.89
N ALA A 150 0.89 4.35 13.43
CA ALA A 150 -0.35 5.04 13.75
C ALA A 150 -0.16 6.12 14.83
N GLN A 151 0.69 5.87 15.84
CA GLN A 151 0.99 6.84 16.91
C GLN A 151 1.61 8.14 16.41
N VAL A 152 2.34 8.10 15.29
CA VAL A 152 2.89 9.28 14.63
C VAL A 152 2.00 9.80 13.49
N GLY A 153 0.73 9.39 13.48
CA GLY A 153 -0.30 9.92 12.59
C GLY A 153 -0.28 9.37 11.16
N LYS A 154 0.42 8.25 10.90
CA LYS A 154 0.38 7.61 9.59
C LYS A 154 -0.89 6.77 9.45
N ARG A 155 -1.46 6.76 8.24
CA ARG A 155 -2.41 5.72 7.82
C ARG A 155 -1.61 4.46 7.50
N VAL A 156 -1.94 3.36 8.15
CA VAL A 156 -1.21 2.08 7.97
C VAL A 156 -2.02 1.14 7.10
N ILE A 157 -1.39 0.58 6.07
CA ILE A 157 -2.00 -0.39 5.15
C ILE A 157 -1.12 -1.64 5.12
N ALA A 158 -1.75 -2.81 5.26
CA ALA A 158 -1.11 -4.10 5.08
C ALA A 158 -1.20 -4.55 3.62
N VAL A 159 -0.15 -5.21 3.14
CA VAL A 159 -0.05 -5.74 1.78
C VAL A 159 0.23 -7.23 1.83
N GLY A 160 -0.45 -7.98 0.99
CA GLY A 160 -0.27 -9.42 0.84
C GLY A 160 -0.70 -9.90 -0.54
N TYR A 161 -0.64 -11.21 -0.73
CA TYR A 161 -1.07 -11.84 -1.95
C TYR A 161 -1.51 -13.28 -1.70
N MET A 162 -2.23 -13.86 -2.65
CA MET A 162 -2.56 -15.29 -2.67
C MET A 162 -2.20 -15.85 -4.04
N ASP A 163 -1.43 -16.93 -4.07
CA ASP A 163 -1.13 -17.63 -5.32
C ASP A 163 -2.40 -18.33 -5.79
N MET A 164 -2.71 -18.21 -7.08
CA MET A 164 -3.94 -18.77 -7.66
C MET A 164 -3.56 -19.88 -8.63
N LEU A 165 -4.45 -20.86 -8.77
CA LEU A 165 -4.31 -21.84 -9.83
C LEU A 165 -4.44 -21.12 -11.19
N GLY A 166 -3.67 -21.54 -12.19
CA GLY A 166 -3.60 -20.85 -13.49
C GLY A 166 -4.92 -20.83 -14.27
N ASP A 167 -5.91 -21.63 -13.87
CA ASP A 167 -7.26 -21.67 -14.43
C ASP A 167 -8.31 -20.96 -13.55
N ALA A 168 -7.93 -20.36 -12.42
CA ALA A 168 -8.88 -19.70 -11.53
C ALA A 168 -9.44 -18.41 -12.16
N GLU A 169 -10.74 -18.36 -12.45
CA GLU A 169 -11.39 -17.23 -13.13
C GLU A 169 -12.05 -16.23 -12.16
N THR A 170 -12.16 -16.57 -10.88
CA THR A 170 -12.84 -15.74 -9.89
C THR A 170 -12.02 -15.60 -8.62
N ILE A 171 -12.30 -14.54 -7.88
CA ILE A 171 -11.82 -14.33 -6.52
C ILE A 171 -12.97 -13.86 -5.63
N ASP A 172 -13.10 -14.45 -4.45
CA ASP A 172 -14.15 -14.09 -3.49
C ASP A 172 -13.60 -14.07 -2.06
N THR A 173 -14.36 -13.43 -1.17
CA THR A 173 -13.99 -13.25 0.23
C THR A 173 -13.97 -14.57 1.00
N VAL A 174 -14.80 -15.54 0.61
CA VAL A 174 -14.90 -16.86 1.26
C VAL A 174 -13.62 -17.66 1.02
N ASN A 175 -13.14 -17.68 -0.22
CA ASN A 175 -11.93 -18.35 -0.63
C ASN A 175 -10.70 -17.74 0.06
N ILE A 176 -10.59 -16.40 0.04
CA ILE A 176 -9.50 -15.69 0.74
C ILE A 176 -9.52 -16.00 2.23
N ALA A 177 -10.70 -15.98 2.86
CA ALA A 177 -10.83 -16.27 4.29
C ALA A 177 -10.50 -17.74 4.63
N ALA A 178 -10.79 -18.69 3.74
CA ALA A 178 -10.55 -20.11 3.98
C ALA A 178 -9.08 -20.53 3.72
N GLN A 179 -8.42 -19.94 2.73
CA GLN A 179 -7.02 -20.28 2.39
C GLN A 179 -6.00 -19.40 3.10
N GLY A 180 -6.43 -18.21 3.54
CA GLY A 180 -5.54 -17.18 4.04
C GLY A 180 -4.69 -16.56 2.94
N ILE A 181 -3.81 -15.64 3.35
CA ILE A 181 -2.96 -14.88 2.43
C ILE A 181 -1.50 -14.92 2.85
N LYS A 182 -0.60 -14.76 1.89
CA LYS A 182 0.83 -14.54 2.13
C LYS A 182 1.07 -13.07 2.42
N PHE A 183 1.60 -12.79 3.61
CA PHE A 183 1.90 -11.44 4.06
C PHE A 183 3.21 -10.92 3.46
N LEU A 184 3.21 -9.67 3.00
CA LEU A 184 4.42 -9.00 2.51
C LEU A 184 4.93 -7.93 3.46
N GLY A 185 4.03 -7.17 4.08
CA GLY A 185 4.44 -6.09 4.96
C GLY A 185 3.39 -5.01 5.21
N LEU A 186 3.86 -3.93 5.82
CA LEU A 186 3.07 -2.74 6.13
C LEU A 186 3.64 -1.53 5.40
N VAL A 187 2.77 -0.59 5.03
CA VAL A 187 3.16 0.75 4.62
C VAL A 187 2.55 1.81 5.52
N GLY A 188 3.33 2.83 5.84
CA GLY A 188 2.90 4.04 6.54
C GLY A 188 2.74 5.18 5.54
N ILE A 189 1.50 5.64 5.40
CA ILE A 189 1.12 6.73 4.51
C ILE A 189 0.91 8.00 5.32
N THR A 190 1.58 9.06 4.91
CA THR A 190 1.38 10.40 5.45
C THR A 190 0.32 11.12 4.65
N ASP A 191 -0.69 11.63 5.35
CA ASP A 191 -1.65 12.56 4.77
C ASP A 191 -1.30 13.97 5.25
N PRO A 192 -0.62 14.79 4.43
CA PRO A 192 -0.26 16.13 4.88
C PRO A 192 -1.54 16.94 5.14
N PRO A 193 -1.62 17.66 6.27
CA PRO A 193 -2.76 18.53 6.52
C PRO A 193 -2.90 19.53 5.38
N ARG A 194 -4.13 19.75 4.93
CA ARG A 194 -4.37 20.63 3.79
C ARG A 194 -3.86 22.05 4.12
N PRO A 195 -3.20 22.77 3.19
CA PRO A 195 -2.64 24.10 3.45
C PRO A 195 -3.65 25.08 4.07
N GLU A 196 -4.90 25.03 3.61
CA GLU A 196 -6.01 25.83 4.13
C GLU A 196 -6.34 25.52 5.59
N VAL A 197 -6.19 24.26 6.02
CA VAL A 197 -6.38 23.85 7.42
C VAL A 197 -5.26 24.39 8.30
N ILE A 198 -4.02 24.37 7.81
CA ILE A 198 -2.87 24.94 8.52
C ILE A 198 -3.08 26.46 8.72
N GLN A 199 -3.54 27.15 7.67
CA GLN A 199 -3.81 28.58 7.71
C GLN A 199 -4.96 28.92 8.66
N ALA A 200 -6.07 28.19 8.57
CA ALA A 200 -7.23 28.37 9.46
C ALA A 200 -6.86 28.15 10.94
N ILE A 201 -6.08 27.11 11.27
CA ILE A 201 -5.61 26.87 12.64
C ILE A 201 -4.72 28.02 13.13
N ARG A 202 -3.86 28.60 12.27
CA ARG A 202 -3.05 29.77 12.63
C ARG A 202 -3.94 30.97 12.96
N GLU A 203 -4.91 31.27 12.10
CA GLU A 203 -5.83 32.40 12.30
C GLU A 203 -6.66 32.24 13.58
N MET A 204 -7.17 31.04 13.84
CA MET A 204 -7.89 30.72 15.08
C MET A 204 -7.01 30.90 16.32
N ARG A 205 -5.75 30.44 16.29
CA ARG A 205 -4.80 30.64 17.39
C ARG A 205 -4.48 32.11 17.62
N VAL A 206 -4.31 32.90 16.55
CA VAL A 206 -4.12 34.37 16.64
C VAL A 206 -5.35 35.05 17.26
N ALA A 207 -6.55 34.57 16.94
CA ALA A 207 -7.80 35.05 17.53
C ALA A 207 -8.07 34.57 18.98
N GLY A 208 -7.13 33.83 19.60
CA GLY A 208 -7.28 33.30 20.96
C GLY A 208 -8.21 32.08 21.07
N ILE A 209 -8.62 31.49 19.95
CA ILE A 209 -9.49 30.32 19.90
C ILE A 209 -8.63 29.06 20.04
N LYS A 210 -8.93 28.24 21.06
CA LYS A 210 -8.27 26.93 21.24
C LYS A 210 -8.90 25.89 20.32
N VAL A 211 -8.11 25.39 19.38
CA VAL A 211 -8.43 24.21 18.57
C VAL A 211 -8.07 22.96 19.38
N LYS A 212 -9.02 22.04 19.55
CA LYS A 212 -8.81 20.72 20.19
C LYS A 212 -8.58 19.65 19.12
#